data_AF-A0A660TE34-F1
#
_entry.id   AF-A0A660TE34-F1
#
_cell.length_a   1.000
_cell.length_b   1.000
_cell.length_c   1.000
_cell.angle_alpha   90.00
_cell.angle_beta   90.00
_cell.angle_gamma   90.00
#
_symmetry.space_group_name_H-M   'P 1'
#
loop_
_entity.id
_entity.type
_entity.pdbx_description
1 polymer ?
#
loop_
_entity_poly.entity_id
_entity_poly.type
_entity_poly.pdbx_seq_one_letter_code
_entity_poly.pdbx_strand_id
1 'polypeptide(L)'
;MNRKLVLVVIISLVISFLGVPLFSQSLKGISFGGTTGLITTPTGRIGWEQSTDLGLDVGYHFSTDRAFGDNESILNLTFGLFKILELGGTFDLQPGTDESDILFFGKYQMFNDGNSGMALGGSFQLIDLASNSSQQFGQIYLASTYSGDFMNTPAATTLVFGKTFNIAQNWNNQIDFSMGFDLSLFPEAFHGYLHWISEFSNYSYSADSRITNADSRGAFNTGIRIDIMPSSPFKFVVDATLMDVFDLGINNFAVGGSFGFSLR
;
A
#
# COMPACT_ATOMS: atom_id res chain seq x y z
N MET A 1 37.65 -0.31 -2.83
CA MET A 1 36.64 -1.25 -2.29
C MET A 1 37.20 -2.67 -2.32
N ASN A 2 37.26 -3.37 -1.19
CA ASN A 2 37.99 -4.63 -1.07
C ASN A 2 37.22 -5.76 -1.79
N ARG A 3 37.74 -6.31 -2.90
CA ARG A 3 37.05 -7.29 -3.75
C ARG A 3 36.58 -8.54 -2.98
N LYS A 4 37.28 -8.89 -1.90
CA LYS A 4 36.89 -9.99 -0.99
C LYS A 4 35.66 -9.66 -0.15
N LEU A 5 35.50 -8.40 0.27
CA LEU A 5 34.33 -7.93 1.01
C LEU A 5 33.07 -7.97 0.13
N VAL A 6 33.21 -7.55 -1.14
CA VAL A 6 32.12 -7.60 -2.13
C VAL A 6 31.68 -9.04 -2.38
N LEU A 7 32.63 -9.97 -2.54
CA LEU A 7 32.31 -11.39 -2.75
C LEU A 7 31.63 -12.01 -1.53
N VAL A 8 32.06 -11.67 -0.32
CA VAL A 8 31.44 -12.15 0.93
C VAL A 8 30.02 -11.59 1.08
N VAL A 9 29.79 -10.32 0.75
CA VAL A 9 28.44 -9.74 0.75
C VAL A 9 27.55 -10.42 -0.28
N ILE A 10 28.05 -10.68 -1.51
CA ILE A 10 27.29 -11.37 -2.56
C ILE A 10 26.98 -12.82 -2.15
N ILE A 11 27.95 -13.55 -1.59
CA ILE A 11 27.76 -14.94 -1.16
C ILE A 11 26.81 -15.01 0.05
N SER A 12 26.94 -14.11 1.02
CA SER A 12 25.98 -14.01 2.12
C SER A 12 24.58 -13.67 1.62
N LEU A 13 24.46 -12.78 0.61
CA LEU A 13 23.19 -12.51 -0.06
C LEU A 13 22.64 -13.81 -0.65
N VAL A 14 23.42 -14.52 -1.48
CA VAL A 14 23.04 -15.77 -2.16
C VAL A 14 22.61 -16.87 -1.19
N ILE A 15 23.28 -16.99 -0.03
CA ILE A 15 22.96 -18.01 0.98
C ILE A 15 21.66 -17.69 1.73
N SER A 16 21.29 -16.41 1.90
CA SER A 16 19.99 -16.03 2.46
C SER A 16 18.78 -16.37 1.58
N PHE A 17 18.96 -16.75 0.31
CA PHE A 17 17.86 -17.09 -0.62
C PHE A 17 17.46 -18.58 -0.63
N LEU A 18 18.16 -19.48 0.10
CA LEU A 18 18.05 -20.94 -0.14
C LEU A 18 17.00 -21.70 0.72
N GLY A 19 16.02 -21.05 1.36
CA GLY A 19 15.26 -21.74 2.42
C GLY A 19 13.77 -21.43 2.66
N VAL A 20 13.06 -20.66 1.83
CA VAL A 20 11.65 -20.31 2.13
C VAL A 20 10.67 -21.16 1.31
N PRO A 21 9.71 -21.87 1.93
CA PRO A 21 8.66 -22.55 1.18
C PRO A 21 7.80 -21.54 0.41
N LEU A 22 7.56 -21.87 -0.87
CA LEU A 22 6.80 -21.10 -1.85
C LEU A 22 5.31 -21.06 -1.50
N PHE A 23 4.90 -20.08 -0.71
CA PHE A 23 3.51 -19.61 -0.71
C PHE A 23 3.56 -18.10 -0.89
N SER A 24 2.76 -17.58 -1.84
CA SER A 24 2.65 -16.15 -2.12
C SER A 24 2.22 -15.40 -0.85
N GLN A 25 3.16 -14.70 -0.23
CA GLN A 25 2.87 -13.70 0.79
C GLN A 25 3.79 -12.50 0.61
N SER A 26 3.55 -11.71 -0.43
CA SER A 26 3.77 -10.28 -0.30
C SER A 26 2.43 -9.58 -0.38
N LEU A 27 1.89 -9.28 0.80
CA LEU A 27 0.92 -8.22 1.00
C LEU A 27 1.49 -7.26 2.05
N LYS A 28 2.82 -7.12 2.10
CA LYS A 28 3.53 -6.42 3.18
C LYS A 28 3.92 -4.99 2.83
N GLY A 29 3.63 -4.56 1.60
CA GLY A 29 3.77 -3.18 1.17
C GLY A 29 2.72 -2.28 1.81
N ILE A 30 3.06 -1.00 1.87
CA ILE A 30 2.19 0.05 2.38
C ILE A 30 1.52 0.74 1.19
N SER A 31 0.19 0.84 1.24
CA SER A 31 -0.59 1.66 0.30
C SER A 31 -0.26 3.15 0.47
N PHE A 32 -0.63 3.99 -0.50
CA PHE A 32 -0.49 5.43 -0.37
C PHE A 32 -1.26 5.99 0.83
N GLY A 33 -2.36 5.36 1.23
CA GLY A 33 -3.12 5.69 2.45
C GLY A 33 -2.51 5.12 3.74
N GLY A 34 -1.29 4.59 3.70
CA GLY A 34 -0.50 4.18 4.86
C GLY A 34 -0.81 2.81 5.45
N THR A 35 -1.99 2.25 5.19
CA THR A 35 -2.31 0.88 5.63
C THR A 35 -1.61 -0.17 4.77
N THR A 36 -1.39 -1.36 5.34
CA THR A 36 -0.88 -2.52 4.58
C THR A 36 -1.82 -2.85 3.42
N GLY A 37 -1.31 -2.84 2.19
CA GLY A 37 -2.15 -2.80 1.00
C GLY A 37 -1.41 -2.90 -0.33
N LEU A 38 -2.17 -2.66 -1.39
CA LEU A 38 -1.67 -2.49 -2.76
C LEU A 38 -1.27 -1.04 -2.98
N ILE A 39 -1.94 -0.31 -3.89
CA ILE A 39 -1.63 1.09 -4.22
C ILE A 39 -2.58 2.00 -3.43
N THR A 40 -3.89 1.89 -3.67
CA THR A 40 -4.96 2.55 -2.91
C THR A 40 -5.83 1.55 -2.16
N THR A 41 -5.75 0.27 -2.51
CA THR A 41 -6.57 -0.80 -1.94
C THR A 41 -5.96 -1.34 -0.65
N PRO A 42 -6.57 -1.10 0.53
CA PRO A 42 -6.15 -1.75 1.77
C PRO A 42 -6.47 -3.25 1.71
N THR A 43 -5.65 -4.07 2.36
CA THR A 43 -5.88 -5.52 2.43
C THR A 43 -6.61 -5.92 3.70
N GLY A 44 -7.27 -7.08 3.68
CA GLY A 44 -7.80 -7.76 4.87
C GLY A 44 -6.72 -8.33 5.80
N ARG A 45 -5.45 -8.05 5.51
CA ARG A 45 -4.27 -8.48 6.27
C ARG A 45 -3.54 -7.29 6.86
N ILE A 46 -2.72 -7.56 7.87
CA ILE A 46 -1.81 -6.58 8.47
C ILE A 46 -0.36 -6.99 8.24
N GLY A 47 0.54 -6.01 8.15
CA GLY A 47 1.92 -6.17 7.70
C GLY A 47 2.80 -6.99 8.64
N TRP A 48 2.37 -7.21 9.88
CA TRP A 48 3.13 -7.91 10.92
C TRP A 48 2.41 -9.14 11.52
N GLU A 49 1.25 -9.54 10.98
CA GLU A 49 0.37 -10.59 11.56
C GLU A 49 1.05 -11.93 11.86
N GLN A 50 2.12 -12.27 11.15
CA GLN A 50 2.82 -13.56 11.32
C GLN A 50 4.16 -13.46 12.05
N SER A 51 4.70 -12.26 12.24
CA SER A 51 6.13 -12.08 12.55
C SER A 51 6.39 -11.59 13.97
N THR A 52 5.57 -10.67 14.49
CA THR A 52 5.82 -10.01 15.78
C THR A 52 4.54 -9.42 16.34
N ASP A 53 4.47 -9.25 17.66
CA ASP A 53 3.37 -8.54 18.30
C ASP A 53 3.51 -7.03 18.17
N LEU A 54 4.71 -6.51 17.89
CA LEU A 54 4.96 -5.08 17.72
C LEU A 54 5.88 -4.87 16.52
N GLY A 55 5.36 -4.24 15.48
CA GLY A 55 6.12 -3.89 14.28
C GLY A 55 5.94 -2.41 13.95
N LEU A 56 7.00 -1.80 13.43
CA LEU A 56 6.97 -0.45 12.87
C LEU A 56 7.29 -0.50 11.39
N ASP A 57 6.61 0.38 10.67
CA ASP A 57 6.73 0.62 9.25
C ASP A 57 6.91 2.09 8.95
N VAL A 58 7.87 2.38 8.08
CA VAL A 58 8.07 3.70 7.48
C VAL A 58 8.02 3.52 5.98
N GLY A 59 7.04 4.16 5.35
CA GLY A 59 6.86 4.19 3.90
C GLY A 59 7.15 5.57 3.34
N TYR A 60 7.71 5.63 2.14
CA TYR A 60 7.81 6.87 1.37
C TYR A 60 7.50 6.59 -0.08
N HIS A 61 6.66 7.43 -0.67
CA HIS A 61 6.34 7.41 -2.09
C HIS A 61 6.45 8.82 -2.65
N PHE A 62 7.17 8.93 -3.76
CA PHE A 62 7.17 10.11 -4.61
C PHE A 62 6.27 9.84 -5.80
N SER A 63 5.36 10.76 -6.08
CA SER A 63 4.43 10.67 -7.20
C SER A 63 4.50 11.93 -8.05
N THR A 64 4.22 11.79 -9.34
CA THR A 64 4.28 12.88 -10.29
C THR A 64 3.37 12.63 -11.48
N ASP A 65 2.90 13.71 -12.09
CA ASP A 65 2.19 13.65 -13.36
C ASP A 65 3.12 13.43 -14.55
N ARG A 66 2.54 13.13 -15.71
CA ARG A 66 3.31 12.89 -16.95
C ARG A 66 4.18 14.08 -17.35
N ALA A 67 3.77 15.31 -17.02
CA ALA A 67 4.52 16.52 -17.35
C ALA A 67 5.56 16.90 -16.28
N PHE A 68 5.65 16.18 -15.16
CA PHE A 68 6.49 16.48 -14.00
C PHE A 68 6.20 17.88 -13.39
N GLY A 69 4.97 18.36 -13.54
CA GLY A 69 4.48 19.63 -13.01
C GLY A 69 3.89 19.47 -11.61
N ASP A 70 3.03 18.47 -11.42
CA ASP A 70 2.35 18.21 -10.15
C ASP A 70 3.02 17.03 -9.46
N ASN A 71 3.60 17.30 -8.29
CA ASN A 71 4.37 16.32 -7.53
C ASN A 71 3.75 16.14 -6.16
N GLU A 72 3.80 14.93 -5.63
CA GLU A 72 3.45 14.66 -4.24
C GLU A 72 4.53 13.81 -3.57
N SER A 73 4.65 13.98 -2.26
CA SER A 73 5.55 13.22 -1.41
C SER A 73 4.76 12.70 -0.23
N ILE A 74 4.52 11.39 -0.26
CA ILE A 74 3.67 10.68 0.68
C ILE A 74 4.58 9.97 1.68
N LEU A 75 4.53 10.38 2.95
CA LEU A 75 5.23 9.74 4.05
C LEU A 75 4.23 8.95 4.90
N ASN A 76 4.51 7.67 5.11
CA ASN A 76 3.67 6.76 5.88
C ASN A 76 4.40 6.28 7.13
N LEU A 77 3.68 6.23 8.25
CA LEU A 77 4.14 5.64 9.50
C LEU A 77 3.06 4.68 10.02
N THR A 78 3.38 3.39 10.13
CA THR A 78 2.40 2.35 10.50
C THR A 78 2.91 1.49 11.64
N PHE A 79 2.07 1.26 12.63
CA PHE A 79 2.33 0.36 13.75
C PHE A 79 1.45 -0.87 13.64
N GLY A 80 2.06 -2.05 13.61
CA GLY A 80 1.39 -3.33 13.80
C GLY A 80 1.39 -3.69 15.29
N LEU A 81 0.21 -3.93 15.86
CA LEU A 81 0.00 -4.19 17.28
C LEU A 81 -0.73 -5.52 17.50
N PHE A 82 -0.17 -6.36 18.36
CA PHE A 82 -0.71 -7.64 18.84
C PHE A 82 -1.14 -8.61 17.74
N LYS A 83 -0.51 -8.49 16.55
CA LYS A 83 -0.87 -9.25 15.34
C LYS A 83 -2.33 -9.11 14.89
N ILE A 84 -3.05 -8.09 15.35
CA ILE A 84 -4.48 -7.91 15.05
C ILE A 84 -4.85 -6.48 14.66
N LEU A 85 -4.03 -5.49 14.99
CA LEU A 85 -4.36 -4.08 14.80
C LEU A 85 -3.24 -3.36 14.04
N GLU A 86 -3.63 -2.51 13.09
CA GLU A 86 -2.76 -1.50 12.48
C GLU A 86 -3.28 -0.12 12.80
N LEU A 87 -2.37 0.79 13.15
CA LEU A 87 -2.64 2.21 13.35
C LEU A 87 -1.52 3.02 12.74
N GLY A 88 -1.80 4.23 12.28
CA GLY A 88 -0.74 5.05 11.74
C GLY A 88 -1.22 6.37 11.18
N GLY A 89 -0.30 7.02 10.48
CA GLY A 89 -0.57 8.27 9.79
C GLY A 89 0.16 8.35 8.46
N THR A 90 -0.46 9.08 7.54
CA THR A 90 0.07 9.47 6.25
C THR A 90 0.17 10.99 6.20
N PHE A 91 1.31 11.49 5.75
CA PHE A 91 1.54 12.90 5.48
C PHE A 91 1.77 13.06 3.99
N ASP A 92 0.87 13.76 3.32
CA ASP A 92 0.98 14.06 1.90
C ASP A 92 1.43 15.51 1.73
N LEU A 93 2.60 15.69 1.12
CA LEU A 93 3.15 17.00 0.82
C LEU A 93 3.00 17.27 -0.67
N GLN A 94 2.25 18.31 -1.01
CA GLN A 94 1.97 18.71 -2.39
C GLN A 94 2.66 20.06 -2.68
N PRO A 95 3.92 20.08 -3.15
CA PRO A 95 4.68 21.31 -3.30
C PRO A 95 4.07 22.21 -4.39
N GLY A 96 3.94 23.50 -4.09
CA GLY A 96 3.48 24.51 -5.05
C GLY A 96 2.12 25.14 -4.75
N THR A 97 1.36 24.61 -3.78
CA THR A 97 0.03 25.14 -3.42
C THR A 97 -0.15 25.45 -1.93
N ASP A 98 0.89 25.31 -1.09
CA ASP A 98 0.82 25.44 0.38
C ASP A 98 -0.23 24.50 1.04
N GLU A 99 -0.59 23.42 0.35
CA GLU A 99 -1.59 22.43 0.79
C GLU A 99 -0.86 21.14 1.20
N SER A 100 -1.27 20.58 2.32
CA SER A 100 -0.75 19.31 2.83
C SER A 100 -1.87 18.52 3.48
N ASP A 101 -1.89 17.22 3.24
CA ASP A 101 -2.90 16.36 3.82
C ASP A 101 -2.31 15.52 4.94
N ILE A 102 -3.12 15.30 5.98
CA ILE A 102 -2.80 14.37 7.04
C ILE A 102 -3.93 13.36 7.17
N LEU A 103 -3.61 12.09 6.99
CA LEU A 103 -4.55 10.99 7.19
C LEU A 103 -4.14 10.22 8.43
N PHE A 104 -5.08 9.98 9.34
CA PHE A 104 -4.94 9.02 10.43
C PHE A 104 -5.76 7.80 10.09
N PHE A 105 -5.18 6.61 10.16
CA PHE A 105 -5.89 5.38 9.82
C PHE A 105 -5.81 4.35 10.93
N GLY A 106 -6.76 3.42 10.87
CA GLY A 106 -6.77 2.23 11.69
C GLY A 106 -7.39 1.07 10.95
N LYS A 107 -6.89 -0.14 11.22
CA LYS A 107 -7.39 -1.38 10.64
C LYS A 107 -7.30 -2.51 11.64
N TYR A 108 -8.45 -3.10 11.95
CA TYR A 108 -8.59 -4.23 12.85
C TYR A 108 -8.84 -5.50 12.04
N GLN A 109 -7.92 -6.45 12.14
CA GLN A 109 -8.02 -7.75 11.50
C GLN A 109 -9.02 -8.62 12.28
N MET A 110 -10.22 -8.76 11.72
CA MET A 110 -11.29 -9.56 12.30
C MET A 110 -11.04 -11.05 12.15
N PHE A 111 -10.39 -11.44 11.04
CA PHE A 111 -10.21 -12.82 10.66
C PHE A 111 -8.88 -12.98 9.94
N ASN A 112 -8.14 -14.03 10.28
CA ASN A 112 -6.91 -14.43 9.62
C ASN A 112 -6.74 -15.95 9.77
N ASP A 113 -7.08 -16.69 8.72
CA ASP A 113 -6.99 -18.15 8.72
C ASP A 113 -6.42 -18.65 7.40
N GLY A 114 -5.22 -19.22 7.48
CA GLY A 114 -4.47 -19.71 6.32
C GLY A 114 -4.41 -18.68 5.20
N ASN A 115 -5.14 -18.98 4.12
CA ASN A 115 -5.16 -18.19 2.89
C ASN A 115 -6.10 -16.98 2.93
N SER A 116 -7.02 -16.92 3.89
CA SER A 116 -8.06 -15.90 3.95
C SER A 116 -7.82 -14.92 5.09
N GLY A 117 -7.99 -13.63 4.82
CA GLY A 117 -7.94 -12.55 5.81
C GLY A 117 -9.11 -11.58 5.63
N MET A 118 -9.61 -11.01 6.71
CA MET A 118 -10.62 -9.96 6.68
C MET A 118 -10.34 -8.91 7.75
N ALA A 119 -10.50 -7.64 7.40
CA ALA A 119 -10.31 -6.53 8.30
C ALA A 119 -11.41 -5.47 8.16
N LEU A 120 -11.74 -4.84 9.28
CA LEU A 120 -12.50 -3.59 9.31
C LEU A 120 -11.49 -2.46 9.50
N GLY A 121 -11.52 -1.45 8.63
CA GLY A 121 -10.63 -0.31 8.74
C GLY A 121 -11.31 1.00 8.41
N GLY A 122 -10.53 2.06 8.51
CA GLY A 122 -10.99 3.40 8.20
C GLY A 122 -9.88 4.42 8.33
N SER A 123 -10.18 5.64 7.91
CA SER A 123 -9.29 6.78 8.03
C SER A 123 -10.04 8.06 8.34
N PHE A 124 -9.41 8.97 9.07
CA PHE A 124 -9.82 10.35 9.22
C PHE A 124 -8.79 11.23 8.51
N GLN A 125 -9.25 12.09 7.61
CA GLN A 125 -8.40 12.85 6.69
C GLN A 125 -8.61 14.34 6.93
N LEU A 126 -7.51 15.05 7.16
CA LEU A 126 -7.43 16.49 7.22
C LEU A 126 -6.81 16.96 5.91
N ILE A 127 -7.61 17.59 5.07
CA ILE A 127 -7.23 18.01 3.72
C ILE A 127 -6.93 19.51 3.72
N ASP A 128 -5.96 19.92 2.89
CA ASP A 128 -5.50 21.30 2.73
C ASP A 128 -5.10 21.95 4.07
N LEU A 129 -4.33 21.25 4.88
CA LEU A 129 -3.83 21.78 6.15
C LEU A 129 -2.93 22.98 5.87
N ALA A 130 -3.33 24.15 6.40
CA ALA A 130 -2.75 25.50 6.21
C ALA A 130 -3.45 26.39 5.16
N SER A 131 -4.47 25.90 4.45
CA SER A 131 -5.31 26.74 3.60
C SER A 131 -6.60 27.21 4.31
N ASN A 132 -7.30 28.19 3.72
CA ASN A 132 -8.63 28.61 4.18
C ASN A 132 -9.75 27.63 3.76
N SER A 133 -9.44 26.61 2.96
CA SER A 133 -10.37 25.60 2.45
C SER A 133 -10.33 24.28 3.21
N SER A 134 -9.61 24.18 4.34
CA SER A 134 -9.41 22.91 5.05
C SER A 134 -10.70 22.12 5.25
N GLN A 135 -10.66 20.85 4.82
CA GLN A 135 -11.78 19.93 4.87
C GLN A 135 -11.47 18.70 5.71
N GLN A 136 -12.52 18.03 6.16
CA GLN A 136 -12.41 16.82 6.98
C GLN A 136 -13.22 15.70 6.36
N PHE A 137 -12.58 14.56 6.15
CA PHE A 137 -13.22 13.37 5.64
C PHE A 137 -13.06 12.20 6.59
N GLY A 138 -14.06 11.33 6.61
CA GLY A 138 -14.01 10.05 7.30
C GLY A 138 -14.26 8.93 6.29
N GLN A 139 -13.48 7.86 6.37
CA GLN A 139 -13.67 6.64 5.60
C GLN A 139 -13.83 5.46 6.55
N ILE A 140 -14.73 4.54 6.22
CA ILE A 140 -14.84 3.22 6.84
C ILE A 140 -14.95 2.17 5.76
N TYR A 141 -14.29 1.03 5.94
CA TYR A 141 -14.29 -0.05 4.96
C TYR A 141 -14.16 -1.43 5.59
N LEU A 142 -14.63 -2.44 4.87
CA LEU A 142 -14.34 -3.84 5.06
C LEU A 142 -13.43 -4.31 3.93
N ALA A 143 -12.30 -4.91 4.26
CA ALA A 143 -11.37 -5.49 3.31
C ALA A 143 -11.31 -7.01 3.50
N SER A 144 -11.41 -7.77 2.41
CA SER A 144 -11.24 -9.23 2.40
C SER A 144 -10.14 -9.61 1.43
N THR A 145 -9.22 -10.46 1.88
CA THR A 145 -8.08 -10.92 1.08
C THR A 145 -8.03 -12.43 1.04
N TYR A 146 -7.83 -12.98 -0.15
CA TYR A 146 -7.62 -14.41 -0.38
C TYR A 146 -6.32 -14.65 -1.14
N SER A 147 -5.45 -15.48 -0.58
CA SER A 147 -4.21 -15.95 -1.19
C SER A 147 -4.47 -17.30 -1.88
N GLY A 148 -4.25 -17.37 -3.18
CA GLY A 148 -4.46 -18.57 -3.98
C GLY A 148 -3.83 -18.44 -5.35
N ASP A 149 -4.38 -19.12 -6.34
CA ASP A 149 -3.94 -18.97 -7.73
C ASP A 149 -4.94 -18.13 -8.52
N PHE A 150 -4.43 -17.13 -9.25
CA PHE A 150 -5.17 -16.41 -10.27
C PHE A 150 -4.56 -16.73 -11.63
N MET A 151 -5.33 -17.39 -12.51
CA MET A 151 -4.86 -17.81 -13.84
C MET A 151 -3.53 -18.61 -13.78
N ASN A 152 -3.46 -19.59 -12.87
CA ASN A 152 -2.26 -20.42 -12.59
C ASN A 152 -1.03 -19.63 -12.10
N THR A 153 -1.21 -18.40 -11.65
CA THR A 153 -0.15 -17.58 -11.04
C THR A 153 -0.49 -17.38 -9.57
N PRO A 154 0.43 -17.67 -8.62
CA PRO A 154 0.21 -17.41 -7.21
C PRO A 154 -0.11 -15.92 -6.99
N ALA A 155 -1.26 -15.63 -6.39
CA ALA A 155 -1.76 -14.29 -6.24
C ALA A 155 -2.49 -14.09 -4.90
N ALA A 156 -2.39 -12.88 -4.36
CA ALA A 156 -3.31 -12.41 -3.34
C ALA A 156 -4.35 -11.48 -3.98
N THR A 157 -5.62 -11.86 -3.85
CA THR A 157 -6.75 -11.06 -4.34
C THR A 157 -7.43 -10.38 -3.17
N THR A 158 -7.67 -9.08 -3.29
CA THR A 158 -8.34 -8.28 -2.26
C THR A 158 -9.57 -7.61 -2.83
N LEU A 159 -10.64 -7.60 -2.03
CA LEU A 159 -11.87 -6.85 -2.26
C LEU A 159 -12.12 -5.90 -1.10
N VAL A 160 -12.53 -4.68 -1.40
CA VAL A 160 -12.88 -3.66 -0.40
C VAL A 160 -14.26 -3.10 -0.69
N PHE A 161 -15.05 -2.95 0.35
CA PHE A 161 -16.31 -2.22 0.35
C PHE A 161 -16.32 -1.23 1.50
N GLY A 162 -16.65 0.01 1.22
CA GLY A 162 -16.59 1.07 2.22
C GLY A 162 -17.41 2.28 1.82
N LYS A 163 -17.15 3.38 2.53
CA LYS A 163 -17.74 4.67 2.23
C LYS A 163 -16.87 5.78 2.80
N THR A 164 -16.65 6.79 1.99
CA THR A 164 -16.07 8.07 2.41
C THR A 164 -17.17 9.13 2.58
N PHE A 165 -17.03 9.94 3.62
CA PHE A 165 -17.96 11.00 4.00
C PHE A 165 -17.17 12.30 4.17
N ASN A 166 -17.68 13.41 3.65
CA ASN A 166 -17.26 14.73 4.12
C ASN A 166 -17.97 15.01 5.45
N ILE A 167 -17.23 15.37 6.48
CA ILE A 167 -17.77 15.53 7.84
C ILE A 167 -18.46 16.90 7.99
N ALA A 168 -18.04 17.91 7.21
CA ALA A 168 -18.56 19.27 7.28
C ALA A 168 -19.65 19.57 6.24
N GLN A 169 -19.64 18.87 5.10
CA GLN A 169 -20.61 19.02 4.03
C GLN A 169 -21.38 17.70 3.87
N ASN A 170 -22.68 17.75 3.59
CA ASN A 170 -23.50 16.55 3.27
C ASN A 170 -23.10 15.93 1.92
N TRP A 171 -21.82 15.64 1.73
CA TRP A 171 -21.27 14.99 0.56
C TRP A 171 -21.55 13.51 0.68
N ASN A 172 -22.50 13.05 -0.13
CA ASN A 172 -22.86 11.64 -0.21
C ASN A 172 -22.22 11.06 -1.46
N ASN A 173 -20.96 10.65 -1.34
CA ASN A 173 -20.28 9.96 -2.42
C ASN A 173 -20.81 8.53 -2.60
N GLN A 174 -20.43 7.88 -3.69
CA GLN A 174 -20.78 6.49 -3.97
C GLN A 174 -20.21 5.54 -2.88
N ILE A 175 -20.58 4.25 -2.94
CA ILE A 175 -19.92 3.24 -2.11
C ILE A 175 -18.48 3.13 -2.60
N ASP A 176 -17.52 3.12 -1.67
CA ASP A 176 -16.12 2.87 -1.99
C ASP A 176 -15.98 1.38 -2.29
N PHE A 177 -15.49 1.04 -3.48
CA PHE A 177 -15.26 -0.31 -3.94
C PHE A 177 -13.89 -0.39 -4.59
N SER A 178 -13.15 -1.44 -4.24
CA SER A 178 -11.97 -1.81 -5.01
C SER A 178 -11.77 -3.31 -5.06
N MET A 179 -11.06 -3.73 -6.11
CA MET A 179 -10.55 -5.07 -6.27
C MET A 179 -9.10 -4.98 -6.71
N GLY A 180 -8.22 -5.68 -6.01
CA GLY A 180 -6.81 -5.68 -6.33
C GLY A 180 -6.18 -7.06 -6.31
N PHE A 181 -5.08 -7.19 -7.03
CA PHE A 181 -4.33 -8.41 -7.25
C PHE A 181 -2.85 -8.13 -7.04
N ASP A 182 -2.24 -8.92 -6.16
CA ASP A 182 -0.79 -9.01 -6.01
C ASP A 182 -0.34 -10.36 -6.60
N LEU A 183 0.16 -10.36 -7.84
CA LEU A 183 0.58 -11.57 -8.53
C LEU A 183 2.09 -11.78 -8.38
N SER A 184 2.49 -12.94 -7.89
CA SER A 184 3.90 -13.33 -7.81
C SER A 184 4.41 -13.71 -9.21
N LEU A 185 5.25 -12.87 -9.80
CA LEU A 185 5.80 -13.05 -11.14
C LEU A 185 7.00 -14.00 -11.13
N PHE A 186 6.95 -15.01 -12.00
CA PHE A 186 8.01 -16.02 -12.17
C PHE A 186 8.55 -16.52 -10.81
N PRO A 187 7.68 -17.10 -9.96
CA PRO A 187 8.04 -17.44 -8.58
C PRO A 187 9.22 -18.41 -8.50
N GLU A 188 9.42 -19.25 -9.53
CA GLU A 188 10.58 -20.15 -9.64
C GLU A 188 11.91 -19.39 -9.85
N ALA A 189 11.88 -18.26 -10.56
CA ALA A 189 13.08 -17.50 -10.90
C ALA A 189 13.40 -16.41 -9.86
N PHE A 190 12.37 -15.77 -9.29
CA PHE A 190 12.52 -14.66 -8.33
C PHE A 190 12.18 -15.05 -6.90
N HIS A 191 11.99 -16.34 -6.62
CA HIS A 191 11.65 -16.88 -5.29
C HIS A 191 10.42 -16.21 -4.66
N GLY A 192 9.51 -15.74 -5.51
CA GLY A 192 8.32 -15.01 -5.13
C GLY A 192 8.55 -13.60 -4.59
N TYR A 193 9.68 -12.94 -4.91
CA TYR A 193 9.97 -11.56 -4.49
C TYR A 193 9.55 -10.50 -5.51
N LEU A 194 9.32 -10.90 -6.75
CA LEU A 194 8.86 -10.00 -7.80
C LEU A 194 7.35 -10.13 -7.95
N HIS A 195 6.66 -8.99 -7.88
CA HIS A 195 5.22 -8.92 -7.88
C HIS A 195 4.72 -7.96 -8.94
N TRP A 196 3.63 -8.34 -9.59
CA TRP A 196 2.81 -7.44 -10.38
C TRP A 196 1.57 -7.09 -9.57
N ILE A 197 1.48 -5.82 -9.18
CA ILE A 197 0.33 -5.30 -8.46
C ILE A 197 -0.61 -4.60 -9.44
N SER A 198 -1.90 -4.87 -9.32
CA SER A 198 -2.93 -4.21 -10.12
C SER A 198 -4.21 -4.06 -9.30
N GLU A 199 -4.93 -2.97 -9.50
CA GLU A 199 -6.17 -2.72 -8.79
C GLU A 199 -7.12 -1.85 -9.60
N PHE A 200 -8.41 -2.06 -9.36
CA PHE A 200 -9.50 -1.20 -9.80
C PHE A 200 -10.13 -0.61 -8.55
N SER A 201 -10.26 0.71 -8.48
CA SER A 201 -10.95 1.39 -7.38
C SER A 201 -11.89 2.47 -7.93
N ASN A 202 -12.97 2.78 -7.21
CA ASN A 202 -13.78 3.98 -7.49
C ASN A 202 -13.57 5.09 -6.44
N TYR A 203 -12.46 4.99 -5.71
CA TYR A 203 -12.01 5.95 -4.71
C TYR A 203 -10.48 6.05 -4.77
N SER A 204 -9.94 7.10 -4.17
CA SER A 204 -8.50 7.37 -4.06
C SER A 204 -8.02 7.21 -2.61
N TYR A 205 -6.70 7.15 -2.39
CA TYR A 205 -6.18 6.98 -1.02
C TYR A 205 -6.47 8.19 -0.10
N SER A 206 -6.57 9.38 -0.69
CA SER A 206 -7.01 10.64 -0.08
C SER A 206 -8.24 11.16 -0.83
N ALA A 207 -9.11 11.89 -0.14
CA ALA A 207 -10.24 12.58 -0.74
C ALA A 207 -9.80 13.71 -1.71
N ASP A 208 -8.54 14.16 -1.63
CA ASP A 208 -7.95 15.15 -2.53
C ASP A 208 -6.59 14.69 -3.10
N SER A 209 -6.56 13.45 -3.60
CA SER A 209 -5.37 12.96 -4.30
C SER A 209 -5.21 13.64 -5.67
N ARG A 210 -4.02 14.19 -5.97
CA ARG A 210 -3.70 14.73 -7.31
C ARG A 210 -3.32 13.64 -8.30
N ILE A 211 -2.86 12.50 -7.79
CA ILE A 211 -2.30 11.43 -8.62
C ILE A 211 -3.29 10.31 -8.97
N THR A 212 -4.45 10.27 -8.30
CA THR A 212 -5.51 9.31 -8.60
C THR A 212 -6.85 10.04 -8.64
N ASN A 213 -7.49 10.10 -9.81
CA ASN A 213 -8.81 10.70 -9.95
C ASN A 213 -9.88 9.61 -10.18
N ALA A 214 -10.39 9.05 -9.09
CA ALA A 214 -11.40 8.00 -9.15
C ALA A 214 -12.85 8.53 -9.13
N ASP A 215 -13.06 9.83 -8.91
CA ASP A 215 -14.35 10.44 -8.54
C ASP A 215 -15.50 10.22 -9.54
N SER A 216 -15.17 10.13 -10.84
CA SER A 216 -16.20 10.11 -11.90
C SER A 216 -16.34 8.77 -12.62
N ARG A 217 -15.32 7.91 -12.61
CA ARG A 217 -15.24 6.72 -13.49
C ARG A 217 -14.48 5.53 -12.91
N GLY A 218 -13.92 5.69 -11.71
CA GLY A 218 -12.94 4.77 -11.14
C GLY A 218 -11.57 4.82 -11.83
N ALA A 219 -10.57 4.32 -11.13
CA ALA A 219 -9.18 4.30 -11.54
C ALA A 219 -8.68 2.86 -11.68
N PHE A 220 -7.84 2.63 -12.69
CA PHE A 220 -7.03 1.42 -12.78
C PHE A 220 -5.58 1.79 -12.48
N ASN A 221 -5.04 1.21 -11.41
CA ASN A 221 -3.65 1.42 -11.00
C ASN A 221 -2.89 0.10 -11.13
N THR A 222 -1.61 0.15 -11.51
CA THR A 222 -0.79 -1.05 -11.63
C THR A 222 0.69 -0.73 -11.47
N GLY A 223 1.50 -1.72 -11.11
CA GLY A 223 2.93 -1.52 -10.94
C GLY A 223 3.69 -2.80 -10.66
N ILE A 224 5.00 -2.65 -10.50
CA ILE A 224 5.89 -3.71 -10.07
C ILE A 224 6.29 -3.44 -8.62
N ARG A 225 6.22 -4.48 -7.80
CA ARG A 225 6.67 -4.48 -6.41
C ARG A 225 7.77 -5.53 -6.25
N ILE A 226 8.81 -5.17 -5.52
CA ILE A 226 9.92 -6.05 -5.18
C ILE A 226 10.02 -6.14 -3.67
N ASP A 227 9.82 -7.35 -3.14
CA ASP A 227 10.00 -7.65 -1.72
C ASP A 227 11.47 -8.03 -1.48
N ILE A 228 12.30 -7.02 -1.23
CA ILE A 228 13.76 -7.18 -1.07
C ILE A 228 14.06 -7.97 0.21
N MET A 229 13.27 -7.76 1.26
CA MET A 229 13.37 -8.51 2.52
C MET A 229 11.94 -8.85 2.99
N PRO A 230 11.46 -10.09 2.77
CA PRO A 230 10.08 -10.46 3.12
C PRO A 230 9.90 -10.89 4.57
N SER A 231 10.97 -10.96 5.38
CA SER A 231 11.01 -11.77 6.61
C SER A 231 11.47 -11.05 7.87
N SER A 232 10.88 -11.40 9.01
CA SER A 232 11.34 -10.98 10.35
C SER A 232 12.85 -11.17 10.56
N PRO A 233 13.58 -10.22 11.17
CA PRO A 233 13.06 -9.05 11.88
C PRO A 233 12.89 -7.79 11.02
N PHE A 234 13.29 -7.80 9.75
CA PHE A 234 13.28 -6.61 8.89
C PHE A 234 12.48 -6.85 7.62
N LYS A 235 11.65 -5.89 7.23
CA LYS A 235 11.04 -5.92 5.91
C LYS A 235 11.46 -4.73 5.08
N PHE A 236 11.63 -4.97 3.79
CA PHE A 236 11.96 -3.91 2.85
C PHE A 236 11.32 -4.22 1.51
N VAL A 237 10.44 -3.32 1.09
CA VAL A 237 9.68 -3.42 -0.15
C VAL A 237 9.91 -2.15 -0.93
N VAL A 238 10.08 -2.28 -2.24
CA VAL A 238 10.09 -1.14 -3.17
C VAL A 238 9.04 -1.37 -4.25
N ASP A 239 8.41 -0.30 -4.71
CA ASP A 239 7.47 -0.37 -5.82
C ASP A 239 7.58 0.82 -6.76
N ALA A 240 7.19 0.56 -8.01
CA ALA A 240 7.04 1.53 -9.07
C ALA A 240 5.69 1.31 -9.73
N THR A 241 4.85 2.34 -9.72
CA THR A 241 3.43 2.25 -10.07
C THR A 241 3.06 3.29 -11.10
N LEU A 242 2.04 2.94 -11.88
CA LEU A 242 1.31 3.79 -12.80
C LEU A 242 -0.12 3.91 -12.26
N MET A 243 -0.62 5.13 -12.18
CA MET A 243 -1.92 5.43 -11.57
C MET A 243 -2.84 5.99 -12.63
N ASP A 244 -4.11 5.60 -12.53
CA ASP A 244 -5.18 5.96 -13.45
C ASP A 244 -4.77 5.77 -14.93
N VAL A 245 -4.25 4.59 -15.26
CA VAL A 245 -3.57 4.29 -16.54
C VAL A 245 -4.45 4.46 -17.77
N PHE A 246 -5.76 4.42 -17.58
CA PHE A 246 -6.74 4.62 -18.65
C PHE A 246 -7.27 6.07 -18.71
N ASP A 247 -6.69 7.00 -17.95
CA ASP A 247 -6.90 8.43 -18.20
C ASP A 247 -6.09 8.88 -19.41
N LEU A 248 -6.76 9.50 -20.38
CA LEU A 248 -6.11 10.01 -21.57
C LEU A 248 -5.35 11.33 -21.31
N GLY A 249 -5.41 11.89 -20.10
CA GLY A 249 -4.77 13.17 -19.75
C GLY A 249 -3.80 13.15 -18.56
N ILE A 250 -3.89 12.18 -17.65
CA ILE A 250 -3.28 12.28 -16.30
C ILE A 250 -2.59 10.97 -15.88
N ASN A 251 -2.01 10.21 -16.81
CA ASN A 251 -1.26 9.00 -16.43
C ASN A 251 -0.10 9.38 -15.52
N ASN A 252 -0.26 9.10 -14.23
CA ASN A 252 0.70 9.48 -13.21
C ASN A 252 1.67 8.34 -12.98
N PHE A 253 2.84 8.67 -12.45
CA PHE A 253 3.89 7.74 -12.08
C PHE A 253 4.25 7.93 -10.61
N ALA A 254 4.49 6.83 -9.90
CA ALA A 254 4.99 6.89 -8.55
C ALA A 254 6.06 5.84 -8.29
N VAL A 255 7.01 6.18 -7.44
CA VAL A 255 8.08 5.30 -6.96
C VAL A 255 8.20 5.45 -5.47
N GLY A 256 8.39 4.33 -4.80
CA GLY A 256 8.57 4.36 -3.36
C GLY A 256 8.93 3.01 -2.80
N GLY A 257 8.72 2.92 -1.50
CA GLY A 257 8.95 1.71 -0.76
C GLY A 257 8.66 1.88 0.71
N SER A 258 8.68 0.76 1.42
CA SER A 258 8.50 0.70 2.86
C SER A 258 9.59 -0.12 3.50
N PHE A 259 10.18 0.42 4.56
CA PHE A 259 11.06 -0.30 5.46
C PHE A 259 10.34 -0.53 6.79
N GLY A 260 10.42 -1.74 7.31
CA GLY A 260 9.84 -2.08 8.58
C GLY A 260 10.76 -2.93 9.43
N PHE A 261 10.57 -2.86 10.74
CA PHE A 261 11.31 -3.68 11.70
C PHE A 261 10.42 -4.11 12.87
N SER A 262 10.70 -5.31 13.36
CA SER A 262 10.10 -5.82 14.59
C SER A 262 10.68 -5.12 15.81
N LEU A 263 9.81 -4.74 16.75
CA LEU A 263 10.14 -4.09 18.01
C LEU A 263 10.22 -5.09 19.18
N ARG A 264 9.77 -6.34 19.01
CA ARG A 264 9.92 -7.43 19.99
C ARG A 264 9.57 -8.82 19.46
#